data_AF-A0A9Q7FC61-F1
#
_entry.id   AF-A0A9Q7FC61-F1
#
_cell.length_a   1.000
_cell.length_b   1.000
_cell.length_c   1.000
_cell.angle_alpha   90.00
_cell.angle_beta   90.00
_cell.angle_gamma   90.00
#
_symmetry.space_group_name_H-M   'P 1'
#
loop_
_entity.id
_entity.type
_entity.pdbx_description
1 polymer ?
#
loop_
_entity_poly.entity_id
_entity_poly.type
_entity_poly.pdbx_seq_one_letter_code
_entity_poly.pdbx_strand_id
1 'polypeptide(L)' 'MSNRYEGLTVKEADRLLVTTISEMLSEAFVSIREMPQEEWEFVTVERRANEIASCIYYAVKNRRRDGP' A
#
# COMPACT_ATOMS: atom_id res chain seq x y z
N MET A 1 -20.50 -3.64 0.23
CA MET A 1 -19.29 -3.70 -0.61
C MET A 1 -19.00 -5.17 -0.86
N SER A 2 -18.75 -5.56 -2.11
CA SER A 2 -18.34 -6.93 -2.45
C SER A 2 -17.00 -7.22 -1.77
N ASN A 3 -16.90 -8.36 -1.10
CA ASN A 3 -15.64 -8.82 -0.54
C ASN A 3 -14.74 -9.28 -1.68
N ARG A 4 -13.69 -8.51 -1.95
CA ARG A 4 -12.75 -8.77 -3.05
C ARG A 4 -11.81 -9.97 -2.82
N TYR A 5 -11.87 -10.60 -1.63
CA TYR A 5 -11.18 -11.85 -1.32
C TYR A 5 -12.13 -13.06 -1.31
N GLU A 6 -13.42 -12.87 -1.56
CA GLU A 6 -14.42 -13.94 -1.53
C GLU A 6 -14.14 -15.00 -2.59
N GLY A 7 -14.12 -16.28 -2.19
CA GLY A 7 -13.88 -17.41 -3.08
C GLY A 7 -12.43 -17.60 -3.52
N LEU A 8 -11.49 -16.74 -3.10
CA LEU A 8 -10.07 -16.90 -3.42
C LEU A 8 -9.41 -17.98 -2.55
N THR A 9 -8.48 -18.72 -3.15
CA THR A 9 -7.52 -19.52 -2.38
C THR A 9 -6.53 -18.61 -1.63
N VAL A 10 -5.86 -19.14 -0.61
CA VAL A 10 -4.83 -18.39 0.15
C VAL A 10 -3.76 -17.80 -0.76
N LYS A 11 -3.30 -18.56 -1.77
CA LYS A 11 -2.29 -18.11 -2.74
C LYS A 11 -2.80 -16.96 -3.63
N GLU A 12 -4.06 -16.99 -4.01
CA GLU A 12 -4.68 -15.92 -4.80
C GLU A 12 -4.91 -14.67 -3.93
N ALA A 13 -5.32 -14.84 -2.68
CA ALA A 13 -5.43 -13.76 -1.71
C ALA A 13 -4.07 -13.10 -1.41
N ASP A 14 -3.00 -13.90 -1.28
CA ASP A 14 -1.62 -13.42 -1.15
C ASP A 14 -1.19 -12.62 -2.37
N ARG A 15 -1.43 -13.15 -3.58
CA ARG A 15 -1.10 -12.45 -4.82
C ARG A 15 -1.87 -11.12 -4.92
N LEU A 16 -3.17 -11.12 -4.62
CA LEU A 16 -3.98 -9.91 -4.64
C LEU A 16 -3.49 -8.86 -3.63
N LEU A 17 -3.11 -9.30 -2.42
CA LEU A 17 -2.52 -8.41 -1.42
C LEU A 17 -1.21 -7.79 -1.91
N VAL A 18 -0.30 -8.60 -2.47
CA VAL A 18 0.97 -8.11 -3.02
C VAL A 18 0.72 -7.10 -4.13
N THR A 19 -0.16 -7.41 -5.09
CA THR A 19 -0.53 -6.47 -6.16
C THR A 19 -1.09 -5.17 -5.61
N THR A 20 -2.00 -5.23 -4.64
CA THR A 20 -2.57 -4.04 -4.00
C THR A 20 -1.50 -3.17 -3.34
N ILE A 21 -0.56 -3.78 -2.61
CA ILE A 21 0.55 -3.04 -1.99
C ILE A 21 1.46 -2.44 -3.07
N SER A 22 1.78 -3.20 -4.12
CA SER A 22 2.62 -2.71 -5.23
C SER A 22 2.00 -1.52 -5.94
N GLU A 23 0.68 -1.51 -6.16
CA GLU A 23 -0.04 -0.36 -6.74
C GLU A 23 0.07 0.88 -5.85
N MET A 24 -0.23 0.75 -4.55
CA MET A 24 -0.11 1.85 -3.59
C MET A 24 1.30 2.42 -3.52
N LEU A 25 2.32 1.56 -3.49
CA LEU A 25 3.72 2.01 -3.48
C LEU A 25 4.14 2.63 -4.80
N SER A 26 3.64 2.14 -5.93
CA SER A 26 3.94 2.72 -7.23
C SER A 26 3.41 4.14 -7.34
N GLU A 27 2.18 4.38 -6.90
CA GLU A 27 1.60 5.73 -6.82
C GLU A 27 2.41 6.64 -5.89
N ALA A 28 2.78 6.14 -4.70
CA ALA A 28 3.64 6.87 -3.78
C ALA A 28 4.98 7.24 -4.43
N PHE A 29 5.65 6.30 -5.11
CA PHE A 29 6.92 6.57 -5.77
C PHE A 29 6.80 7.51 -6.97
N VAL A 30 5.70 7.47 -7.73
CA VAL A 30 5.44 8.46 -8.79
C VAL A 30 5.32 9.85 -8.17
N SER A 31 4.49 10.01 -7.12
CA SER A 31 4.32 11.30 -6.44
C SER A 31 5.64 11.83 -5.88
N ILE A 32 6.46 10.94 -5.33
CA ILE A 32 7.79 11.25 -4.80
C ILE A 32 8.76 11.66 -5.92
N ARG A 33 8.68 11.02 -7.10
CA ARG A 33 9.54 11.34 -8.25
C ARG A 33 9.18 12.68 -8.89
N GLU A 34 7.91 13.06 -8.87
CA GLU A 34 7.41 14.32 -9.42
C GLU A 34 7.55 15.49 -8.44
N MET A 35 7.91 15.21 -7.19
CA MET A 35 8.04 16.21 -6.13
C MET A 35 9.23 17.16 -6.36
N PRO A 36 9.03 18.49 -6.23
CA PRO A 36 10.12 19.46 -6.22
C PRO A 36 11.15 19.17 -5.12
N GLN A 37 12.42 19.50 -5.37
CA GLN A 37 13.50 19.26 -4.40
C GLN A 37 13.25 19.92 -3.03
N GLU A 38 12.65 21.12 -3.04
CA GLU A 38 12.31 21.88 -1.83
C GLU A 38 11.32 21.14 -0.92
N GLU A 39 10.36 20.43 -1.51
CA GLU A 39 9.40 19.59 -0.78
C GLU A 39 10.07 18.31 -0.26
N TRP A 40 11.01 17.75 -1.03
CA TRP A 40 11.83 16.62 -0.61
C TRP A 40 12.65 16.91 0.64
N GLU A 41 13.23 18.10 0.74
CA GLU A 41 14.03 18.55 1.88
C GLU A 41 13.16 18.81 3.13
N PHE A 42 11.87 19.13 2.94
CA PHE A 42 10.93 19.39 4.03
C PHE A 42 10.35 18.11 4.65
N VAL A 43 10.30 17.01 3.90
CA VAL A 43 9.75 15.74 4.38
C VAL A 43 10.86 14.81 4.87
N THR A 44 10.89 14.54 6.17
CA THR A 44 11.87 13.62 6.74
C THR A 44 11.71 12.20 6.22
N VAL A 45 12.82 11.47 6.14
CA VAL A 45 12.84 10.03 5.80
C VAL A 45 11.92 9.22 6.72
N GLU A 46 11.87 9.57 8.01
CA GLU A 46 10.98 8.92 8.99
C GLU A 46 9.50 9.11 8.65
N ARG A 47 9.10 10.32 8.25
CA ARG A 47 7.71 10.57 7.84
C ARG A 47 7.35 9.75 6.60
N ARG A 48 8.23 9.66 5.60
CA ARG A 48 8.03 8.81 4.42
C ARG A 48 7.92 7.33 4.76
N ALA A 49 8.80 6.86 5.64
CA ALA A 49 8.75 5.49 6.13
C ALA A 49 7.41 5.19 6.82
N ASN A 50 6.91 6.12 7.63
CA ASN A 50 5.60 6.00 8.30
C ASN A 50 4.42 6.01 7.31
N GLU A 51 4.47 6.84 6.26
CA GLU A 51 3.46 6.87 5.20
C GLU A 51 3.37 5.51 4.49
N ILE A 52 4.51 4.98 4.03
CA ILE A 52 4.61 3.67 3.39
C ILE A 52 4.14 2.53 4.31
N ALA A 53 4.60 2.53 5.57
CA ALA A 53 4.22 1.53 6.56
C ALA A 53 2.70 1.55 6.83
N SER A 54 2.09 2.73 6.85
CA SER A 54 0.64 2.90 7.02
C SER A 54 -0.14 2.31 5.85
N CYS A 55 0.29 2.55 4.61
CA CYS A 55 -0.33 1.94 3.42
C CYS A 55 -0.33 0.40 3.50
N ILE A 56 0.83 -0.19 3.84
CA ILE A 56 0.97 -1.63 4.01
C ILE A 56 0.06 -2.14 5.15
N TYR A 57 0.06 -1.46 6.30
CA TYR A 57 -0.76 -1.82 7.44
C TYR A 57 -2.25 -1.88 7.07
N TYR A 58 -2.77 -0.85 6.38
CA TYR A 58 -4.18 -0.82 5.99
C TYR A 58 -4.52 -1.85 4.92
N ALA A 59 -3.62 -2.13 3.97
CA ALA A 59 -3.82 -3.21 3.01
C ALA A 59 -3.95 -4.57 3.71
N VAL A 60 -3.06 -4.88 4.65
CA VAL A 60 -3.09 -6.12 5.43
C VAL A 60 -4.32 -6.18 6.35
N LYS A 61 -4.66 -5.07 7.01
CA LYS A 61 -5.84 -4.99 7.88
C LYS A 61 -7.14 -5.20 7.11
N ASN A 62 -7.26 -4.60 5.93
CA ASN A 62 -8.43 -4.77 5.08
C ASN A 62 -8.54 -6.21 4.58
N ARG A 63 -7.42 -6.84 4.18
CA ARG A 63 -7.42 -8.27 3.88
C ARG A 63 -7.98 -9.10 5.03
N ARG A 64 -7.43 -8.96 6.24
CA ARG A 64 -7.88 -9.74 7.41
C ARG A 64 -9.36 -9.55 7.76
N ARG A 65 -9.93 -8.38 7.44
CA ARG A 65 -11.36 -8.10 7.65
C ARG A 65 -12.21 -8.75 6.56
N ASP A 66 -11.74 -8.68 5.33
CA ASP A 66 -12.52 -9.03 4.17
C ASP A 66 -12.35 -10.52 3.82
N GLY A 67 -11.24 -11.20 4.12
CA GLY A 67 -11.10 -12.65 3.90
C GLY A 67 -9.90 -13.29 4.60
N PRO A 68 -9.69 -14.62 4.44
CA PRO A 68 -8.56 -15.35 5.02
C PRO A 68 -7.16 -14.90 4.50
#